data_AF-A0A7Y8UZH5-F1
#
_entry.id   AF-A0A7Y8UZH5-F1
#
_cell.length_a   1.000
_cell.length_b   1.000
_cell.length_c   1.000
_cell.angle_alpha   90.00
_cell.angle_beta   90.00
_cell.angle_gamma   90.00
#
_symmetry.space_group_name_H-M   'P 1'
#
loop_
_entity.id
_entity.type
_entity.pdbx_description
1 polymer ?
#
loop_
_entity_poly.entity_id
_entity_poly.type
_entity_poly.pdbx_seq_one_letter_code
_entity_poly.pdbx_strand_id
1 'polypeptide(L)'
;AQPTDEIPGVSVEAKVAESLKLKLDDHLVFTVGGENREVRVTSLRTINWDNFQPNFFMIFQPGTLKDLPATYLTSFYLAPGHDQQIVDLSRAFPAVTILQVEALLEQLRSILAQVTLAVEYVLLFVLAAGMAVLFSGLQATLDERIRQGALLRALGAERKLLVKARRIEFGLLGAVSGLLSALGTELVTFVLYRYAFDLAWHPHPWLLLLPVIGAVLIGGAGVFGTRRALNASPLTVLREG
;
A
#
# COMPACT_ATOMS: atom_id res chain seq x y z
N ALA A 1 41.63 -35.33 -20.90
CA ALA A 1 42.39 -34.36 -20.08
C ALA A 1 42.04 -34.60 -18.62
N GLN A 2 42.99 -34.37 -17.71
CA GLN A 2 43.14 -34.98 -16.37
C GLN A 2 41.90 -34.94 -15.46
N PRO A 3 41.64 -35.98 -14.64
CA PRO A 3 40.74 -35.87 -13.51
C PRO A 3 41.52 -35.21 -12.37
N THR A 4 41.39 -33.91 -12.19
CA THR A 4 41.77 -33.29 -10.92
C THR A 4 40.75 -33.72 -9.87
N ASP A 5 41.24 -34.18 -8.72
CA ASP A 5 40.51 -34.35 -7.44
C ASP A 5 39.96 -33.00 -6.94
N GLU A 6 39.28 -32.24 -7.80
CA GLU A 6 38.64 -30.99 -7.45
C GLU A 6 37.22 -31.29 -7.02
N ILE A 7 36.99 -31.16 -5.72
CA ILE A 7 35.66 -31.17 -5.12
C ILE A 7 34.77 -30.19 -5.91
N PRO A 8 33.64 -30.67 -6.45
CA PRO A 8 32.83 -29.87 -7.36
C PRO A 8 32.30 -28.60 -6.68
N GLY A 9 32.27 -27.49 -7.44
CA GLY A 9 31.79 -26.22 -6.93
C GLY A 9 30.26 -26.14 -6.78
N VAL A 10 29.80 -25.39 -5.78
CA VAL A 10 28.39 -24.99 -5.62
C VAL A 10 28.27 -23.47 -5.46
N SER A 11 27.34 -22.87 -6.19
CA SER A 11 26.89 -21.51 -5.96
C SER A 11 25.75 -21.52 -4.95
N VAL A 12 25.80 -20.69 -3.91
CA VAL A 12 24.75 -20.62 -2.86
C VAL A 12 24.06 -19.25 -2.85
N GLU A 13 22.75 -19.21 -2.59
CA GLU A 13 22.03 -17.95 -2.40
C GLU A 13 22.54 -17.22 -1.14
N ALA A 14 22.78 -15.91 -1.26
CA ALA A 14 23.31 -15.07 -0.20
C ALA A 14 22.51 -15.15 1.12
N LYS A 15 21.16 -15.15 1.08
CA LYS A 15 20.32 -15.23 2.29
C LYS A 15 20.45 -16.57 3.02
N VAL A 16 20.50 -17.67 2.27
CA VAL A 16 20.75 -19.01 2.82
C VAL A 16 22.17 -19.11 3.39
N ALA A 17 23.15 -18.58 2.66
CA ALA A 17 24.53 -18.55 3.13
C ALA A 17 24.68 -17.76 4.44
N GLU A 18 24.03 -16.60 4.57
CA GLU A 18 24.01 -15.82 5.80
C GLU A 18 23.35 -16.57 6.96
N SER A 19 22.18 -17.17 6.72
CA SER A 19 21.42 -17.93 7.72
C SER A 19 22.20 -19.14 8.24
N LEU A 20 22.92 -19.83 7.36
CA LEU A 20 23.77 -20.98 7.67
C LEU A 20 25.21 -20.58 8.05
N LYS A 21 25.54 -19.29 8.05
CA LYS A 21 26.87 -18.73 8.31
C LYS A 21 27.97 -19.30 7.41
N LEU A 22 27.62 -19.64 6.17
CA LEU A 22 28.52 -20.18 5.17
C LEU A 22 29.41 -19.09 4.59
N LYS A 23 30.67 -19.45 4.34
CA LYS A 23 31.66 -18.62 3.68
C LYS A 23 32.04 -19.21 2.33
N LEU A 24 32.68 -18.38 1.50
CA LEU A 24 33.39 -18.89 0.33
C LEU A 24 34.45 -19.90 0.77
N ASP A 25 34.66 -20.93 -0.04
CA ASP A 25 35.52 -22.09 0.22
C ASP A 25 35.05 -23.06 1.32
N ASP A 26 33.87 -22.88 1.93
CA ASP A 26 33.34 -23.88 2.85
C ASP A 26 33.00 -25.19 2.12
N HIS A 27 33.22 -26.31 2.81
CA HIS A 27 32.90 -27.65 2.34
C HIS A 27 31.53 -28.08 2.87
N LEU A 28 30.68 -28.53 1.96
CA LEU A 28 29.32 -28.97 2.26
C LEU A 28 29.15 -30.41 1.82
N VAL A 29 28.50 -31.21 2.65
CA VAL A 29 28.12 -32.59 2.31
C VAL A 29 26.62 -32.62 2.07
N PHE A 30 26.22 -32.99 0.86
CA PHE A 30 24.83 -33.18 0.47
C PHE A 30 24.50 -34.66 0.43
N THR A 31 23.48 -35.06 1.18
CA THR A 31 22.92 -36.42 1.08
C THR A 31 21.73 -36.40 0.13
N VAL A 32 21.86 -37.00 -1.05
CA VAL A 32 20.79 -37.10 -2.05
C VAL A 32 20.63 -38.54 -2.51
N GLY A 33 19.44 -39.10 -2.41
CA GLY A 33 19.18 -40.49 -2.80
C GLY A 33 19.96 -41.54 -1.98
N GLY A 34 20.45 -41.18 -0.79
CA GLY A 34 21.29 -42.04 0.05
C GLY A 34 22.80 -41.97 -0.24
N GLU A 35 23.21 -41.21 -1.27
CA GLU A 35 24.62 -40.93 -1.55
C GLU A 35 25.04 -39.58 -0.94
N ASN A 36 26.23 -39.55 -0.36
CA ASN A 36 26.85 -38.31 0.09
C ASN A 36 27.72 -37.73 -1.04
N ARG A 37 27.49 -36.46 -1.36
CA ARG A 37 28.27 -35.69 -2.33
C ARG A 37 28.90 -34.49 -1.63
N GLU A 38 30.22 -34.46 -1.60
CA GLU A 38 30.97 -33.32 -1.08
C GLU A 38 31.12 -32.24 -2.16
N VAL A 39 30.89 -30.98 -1.79
CA VAL A 39 30.98 -29.82 -2.68
C VAL A 39 31.61 -28.63 -1.97
N ARG A 40 32.18 -27.71 -2.73
CA ARG A 40 32.84 -26.50 -2.21
C ARG A 40 32.06 -25.25 -2.61
N VAL A 41 31.81 -24.33 -1.68
CA VAL A 41 31.13 -23.05 -1.98
C VAL A 41 32.06 -22.15 -2.81
N THR A 42 31.78 -21.99 -4.10
CA THR A 42 32.61 -21.19 -5.02
C THR A 42 32.08 -19.79 -5.24
N SER A 43 30.78 -19.57 -5.06
CA SER A 43 30.16 -18.26 -5.26
C SER A 43 28.92 -18.09 -4.40
N LEU A 44 28.66 -16.85 -4.00
CA LEU A 44 27.42 -16.42 -3.37
C LEU A 44 26.66 -15.51 -4.35
N ARG A 45 25.37 -15.75 -4.54
CA ARG A 45 24.53 -14.95 -5.45
C ARG A 45 23.30 -14.38 -4.74
N THR A 46 22.90 -13.18 -5.13
CA THR A 46 21.62 -12.61 -4.72
C THR A 46 20.57 -13.00 -5.74
N ILE A 47 19.45 -13.56 -5.27
CA ILE A 47 18.33 -13.98 -6.11
C ILE A 47 17.16 -13.03 -5.88
N ASN A 48 16.57 -12.53 -6.96
CA ASN A 48 15.30 -11.83 -6.90
C ASN A 48 14.16 -12.83 -7.11
N TRP A 49 13.51 -13.24 -6.02
CA TRP A 49 12.38 -14.17 -6.04
C TRP A 49 11.09 -13.54 -6.59
N ASP A 50 11.04 -12.21 -6.71
CA ASP A 50 9.87 -11.46 -7.16
C ASP A 50 9.67 -11.55 -8.68
N ASN A 51 10.66 -12.06 -9.41
CA ASN A 51 10.57 -12.22 -10.87
C ASN A 51 9.82 -13.50 -11.28
N PHE A 52 9.41 -14.34 -10.32
CA PHE A 52 8.68 -15.60 -10.52
C PHE A 52 9.34 -16.56 -11.54
N GLN A 53 10.63 -16.40 -11.80
CA GLN A 53 11.39 -17.34 -12.61
C GLN A 53 11.85 -18.51 -11.73
N PRO A 54 11.99 -19.72 -12.30
CA PRO A 54 12.59 -20.85 -11.62
C PRO A 54 14.01 -20.50 -11.15
N ASN A 55 14.15 -20.29 -9.84
CA ASN A 55 15.43 -20.06 -9.19
C ASN A 55 15.68 -21.19 -8.19
N PHE A 56 16.96 -21.53 -7.98
CA PHE A 56 17.38 -22.56 -7.04
C PHE A 56 18.22 -21.92 -5.94
N PHE A 57 18.17 -22.44 -4.71
CA PHE A 57 19.03 -21.99 -3.60
C PHE A 57 20.49 -22.40 -3.77
N MET A 58 20.74 -23.51 -4.47
CA MET A 58 22.07 -24.04 -4.72
C MET A 58 22.18 -24.48 -6.19
N ILE A 59 23.25 -24.08 -6.85
CA ILE A 59 23.53 -24.45 -8.25
C ILE A 59 24.87 -25.16 -8.27
N PHE A 60 24.85 -26.43 -8.64
CA PHE A 60 26.03 -27.29 -8.69
C PHE A 60 26.74 -27.15 -10.04
N GLN A 61 28.05 -27.35 -10.03
CA GLN A 61 28.83 -27.47 -11.27
C GLN A 61 28.25 -28.57 -12.19
N PRO A 62 28.24 -28.37 -13.52
CA PRO A 62 27.76 -29.39 -14.45
C PRO A 62 28.52 -30.70 -14.28
N GLY A 63 27.79 -31.81 -14.12
CA GLY A 63 28.39 -33.13 -13.90
C GLY A 63 28.23 -33.69 -12.50
N THR A 64 28.05 -32.85 -11.48
CA THR A 64 28.03 -33.26 -10.06
C THR A 64 26.84 -34.16 -9.70
N LEU A 65 25.69 -33.98 -10.37
CA LEU A 65 24.42 -34.65 -10.05
C LEU A 65 23.88 -35.54 -11.19
N LYS A 66 24.72 -35.98 -12.12
CA LYS A 66 24.29 -36.71 -13.33
C LYS A 66 23.58 -38.04 -13.05
N ASP A 67 23.91 -38.70 -11.95
CA ASP A 67 23.44 -40.05 -11.64
C ASP A 67 22.14 -40.05 -10.82
N LEU A 68 21.60 -38.86 -10.51
CA LEU A 68 20.43 -38.69 -9.67
C LEU A 68 19.18 -38.44 -10.52
N PRO A 69 18.01 -38.96 -10.11
CA PRO A 69 16.75 -38.66 -10.78
C PRO A 69 16.47 -37.16 -10.72
N ALA A 70 16.27 -36.53 -11.88
CA ALA A 70 16.05 -35.10 -12.01
C ALA A 70 14.64 -34.78 -12.54
N THR A 71 14.03 -33.74 -11.99
CA THR A 71 12.83 -33.12 -12.55
C THR A 71 13.24 -31.83 -13.25
N TYR A 72 12.86 -31.68 -14.52
CA TYR A 72 13.13 -30.48 -15.29
C TYR A 72 12.02 -29.45 -15.07
N LEU A 73 12.41 -28.23 -14.73
CA LEU A 73 11.51 -27.10 -14.57
C LEU A 73 11.96 -25.98 -15.50
N THR A 74 11.02 -25.37 -16.21
CA THR A 74 11.26 -24.21 -17.07
C THR A 74 10.09 -23.24 -16.99
N SER A 75 10.33 -22.01 -17.41
CA SER A 75 9.30 -20.97 -17.53
C SER A 75 9.45 -20.25 -18.85
N PHE A 76 8.34 -19.83 -19.43
CA PHE A 76 8.33 -18.97 -20.60
C PHE A 76 7.24 -17.91 -20.42
N TYR A 77 7.41 -16.78 -21.07
CA TYR A 77 6.38 -15.75 -21.13
C TYR A 77 5.43 -16.05 -22.29
N LEU A 78 4.13 -16.00 -22.02
CA LEU A 78 3.09 -16.08 -23.03
C LEU A 78 2.31 -14.77 -23.02
N ALA A 79 2.19 -14.13 -24.19
CA ALA A 79 1.39 -12.92 -24.33
C ALA A 79 -0.12 -13.24 -24.12
N PRO A 80 -0.92 -12.31 -23.57
CA PRO A 80 -2.35 -12.51 -23.37
C PRO A 80 -3.08 -12.92 -24.66
N GLY A 81 -4.14 -13.73 -24.53
CA GLY A 81 -4.99 -14.16 -25.65
C GLY A 81 -4.53 -15.42 -26.40
N HIS A 82 -3.50 -16.11 -25.91
CA HIS A 82 -2.96 -17.33 -26.52
C HIS A 82 -3.32 -18.62 -25.75
N ASP A 83 -4.41 -18.62 -25.00
CA ASP A 83 -4.80 -19.74 -24.12
C ASP A 83 -4.97 -21.07 -24.87
N GLN A 84 -5.39 -21.01 -26.13
CA GLN A 84 -5.52 -22.18 -27.00
C GLN A 84 -4.17 -22.90 -27.20
N GLN A 85 -3.05 -22.16 -27.24
CA GLN A 85 -1.71 -22.72 -27.38
C GLN A 85 -1.28 -23.50 -26.13
N ILE A 86 -1.74 -23.09 -24.93
CA ILE A 86 -1.51 -23.84 -23.70
C ILE A 86 -2.28 -25.16 -23.71
N VAL A 87 -3.52 -25.16 -24.21
CA VAL A 87 -4.33 -26.37 -24.36
C VAL A 87 -3.68 -27.35 -25.34
N ASP A 88 -3.20 -26.85 -26.48
CA ASP A 88 -2.53 -27.68 -27.48
C ASP A 88 -1.18 -28.22 -26.96
N LEU A 89 -0.43 -27.42 -26.20
CA LEU A 89 0.80 -27.84 -25.54
C LEU A 89 0.55 -28.94 -24.50
N SER A 90 -0.50 -28.80 -23.69
CA SER A 90 -0.90 -29.81 -22.71
C SER A 90 -1.28 -31.14 -23.37
N ARG A 91 -1.93 -31.10 -24.54
CA ARG A 91 -2.25 -32.30 -25.32
C ARG A 91 -1.02 -32.94 -25.95
N ALA A 92 -0.09 -32.12 -26.45
CA ALA A 92 1.15 -32.60 -27.07
C ALA A 92 2.13 -33.21 -26.06
N PHE A 93 2.14 -32.72 -24.81
CA PHE A 93 3.04 -33.20 -23.76
C PHE A 93 2.27 -33.54 -22.46
N PRO A 94 1.57 -34.69 -22.40
CA PRO A 94 0.75 -35.06 -21.23
C PRO A 94 1.57 -35.29 -19.94
N ALA A 95 2.86 -35.59 -20.08
CA ALA A 95 3.77 -35.81 -18.96
C ALA A 95 4.29 -34.50 -18.33
N VAL A 96 3.96 -33.33 -18.91
CA VAL A 96 4.42 -32.02 -18.44
C VAL A 96 3.30 -31.33 -17.66
N THR A 97 3.58 -30.97 -16.41
CA THR A 97 2.66 -30.14 -15.60
C THR A 97 2.87 -28.67 -15.94
N ILE A 98 1.84 -28.02 -16.50
CA ILE A 98 1.86 -26.58 -16.80
C ILE A 98 1.25 -25.83 -15.62
N LEU A 99 2.01 -24.92 -15.02
CA LEU A 99 1.56 -24.05 -13.93
C LEU A 99 1.30 -22.63 -14.46
N GLN A 100 0.05 -22.18 -14.39
CA GLN A 100 -0.34 -20.83 -14.79
C GLN A 100 -0.17 -19.87 -13.60
N VAL A 101 0.97 -19.19 -13.54
CA VAL A 101 1.27 -18.22 -12.46
C VAL A 101 0.30 -17.02 -12.50
N GLU A 102 -0.14 -16.59 -13.68
CA GLU A 102 -1.06 -15.46 -13.83
C GLU A 102 -2.40 -15.69 -13.11
N ALA A 103 -3.01 -16.88 -13.24
CA ALA A 103 -4.27 -17.20 -12.59
C ALA A 103 -4.18 -17.14 -11.05
N LEU A 104 -3.05 -17.56 -10.49
CA LEU A 104 -2.79 -17.47 -9.05
C LEU A 104 -2.61 -16.01 -8.61
N LEU A 105 -1.90 -15.20 -9.41
CA LEU A 105 -1.73 -13.77 -9.15
C LEU A 105 -3.05 -13.01 -9.24
N GLU A 106 -3.90 -13.33 -10.22
CA GLU A 106 -5.22 -12.73 -10.38
C GLU A 106 -6.12 -13.07 -9.19
N GLN A 107 -6.11 -14.32 -8.73
CA GLN A 107 -6.84 -14.73 -7.54
C GLN A 107 -6.36 -13.97 -6.29
N LEU A 108 -5.04 -13.85 -6.11
CA LEU A 108 -4.47 -13.10 -4.99
C LEU A 108 -4.84 -11.61 -5.07
N ARG A 109 -4.76 -10.99 -6.25
CA ARG A 109 -5.20 -9.60 -6.49
C ARG A 109 -6.68 -9.42 -6.18
N SER A 110 -7.53 -10.38 -6.56
CA SER A 110 -8.96 -10.36 -6.24
C SER A 110 -9.20 -10.39 -4.73
N ILE A 111 -8.49 -11.25 -3.99
CA ILE A 111 -8.62 -11.31 -2.53
C ILE A 111 -8.17 -9.98 -1.91
N LEU A 112 -7.04 -9.44 -2.34
CA LEU A 112 -6.55 -8.14 -1.86
C LEU A 112 -7.57 -7.02 -2.17
N ALA A 113 -8.15 -7.01 -3.37
CA ALA A 113 -9.18 -6.04 -3.75
C ALA A 113 -10.42 -6.14 -2.85
N GLN A 114 -10.87 -7.35 -2.50
CA GLN A 114 -11.99 -7.54 -1.58
C GLN A 114 -11.67 -7.04 -0.17
N VAL A 115 -10.45 -7.31 0.33
CA VAL A 115 -10.00 -6.81 1.63
C VAL A 115 -9.92 -5.28 1.62
N THR A 116 -9.36 -4.68 0.58
CA THR A 116 -9.32 -3.22 0.41
C THR A 116 -10.74 -2.64 0.42
N LEU A 117 -11.67 -3.24 -0.34
CA LEU A 117 -13.05 -2.78 -0.42
C LEU A 117 -13.79 -2.88 0.94
N ALA A 118 -13.53 -3.94 1.71
CA ALA A 118 -14.07 -4.06 3.07
C ALA A 118 -13.56 -2.94 3.99
N VAL A 119 -12.25 -2.64 3.94
CA VAL A 119 -11.64 -1.54 4.71
C VAL A 119 -12.18 -0.19 4.26
N GLU A 120 -12.40 0.02 2.96
CA GLU A 120 -13.02 1.23 2.42
C GLU A 120 -14.45 1.43 2.93
N TYR A 121 -15.25 0.36 3.05
CA TYR A 121 -16.57 0.47 3.66
C TYR A 121 -16.52 0.86 5.13
N VAL A 122 -15.59 0.29 5.91
CA VAL A 122 -15.37 0.70 7.30
C VAL A 122 -15.00 2.18 7.36
N LEU A 123 -14.08 2.63 6.51
CA LEU A 123 -13.69 4.03 6.42
C LEU A 123 -14.89 4.93 6.08
N LEU A 124 -15.76 4.52 5.15
CA LEU A 124 -16.97 5.27 4.79
C LEU A 124 -17.91 5.42 5.99
N PHE A 125 -18.14 4.36 6.77
CA PHE A 125 -18.96 4.45 7.97
C PHE A 125 -18.34 5.34 9.04
N VAL A 126 -17.03 5.25 9.25
CA VAL A 126 -16.30 6.11 10.20
C VAL A 126 -16.38 7.58 9.78
N LEU A 127 -16.20 7.88 8.49
CA LEU A 127 -16.36 9.23 7.96
C LEU A 127 -17.80 9.75 8.13
N ALA A 128 -18.80 8.93 7.83
CA ALA A 128 -20.20 9.28 8.01
C ALA A 128 -20.53 9.58 9.49
N ALA A 129 -20.03 8.76 10.41
CA ALA A 129 -20.15 9.00 11.85
C ALA A 129 -19.44 10.30 12.27
N GLY A 130 -18.23 10.54 11.78
CA GLY A 130 -17.48 11.77 12.03
C GLY A 130 -18.23 13.02 11.53
N MET A 131 -18.83 12.95 10.34
CA MET A 131 -19.68 14.02 9.81
C MET A 131 -20.93 14.25 10.66
N ALA A 132 -21.59 13.19 11.12
CA ALA A 132 -22.75 13.29 12.00
C ALA A 132 -22.39 13.96 13.34
N VAL A 133 -21.25 13.60 13.93
CA VAL A 133 -20.72 14.23 15.16
C VAL A 133 -20.41 15.70 14.92
N LEU A 134 -19.75 16.04 13.80
CA LEU A 134 -19.48 17.43 13.41
C LEU A 134 -20.79 18.25 13.27
N PHE A 135 -21.80 17.69 12.61
CA PHE A 135 -23.08 18.36 12.42
C PHE A 135 -23.84 18.54 13.74
N SER A 136 -23.78 17.56 14.63
CA SER A 136 -24.34 17.63 15.98
C SER A 136 -23.67 18.74 16.80
N GLY A 137 -22.34 18.82 16.79
CA GLY A 137 -21.60 19.89 17.48
C GLY A 137 -21.87 21.29 16.91
N LEU A 138 -22.06 21.41 15.59
CA LEU A 138 -22.43 22.68 14.96
C LEU A 138 -23.84 23.13 15.36
N GLN A 139 -24.80 22.21 15.47
CA GLN A 139 -26.14 22.53 15.95
C GLN A 139 -26.12 22.97 17.42
N ALA A 140 -25.38 22.27 18.28
CA ALA A 140 -25.27 22.60 19.69
C ALA A 140 -24.66 24.00 19.95
N THR A 141 -23.82 24.49 19.03
CA THR A 141 -23.18 25.83 19.15
C THR A 141 -23.90 26.93 18.37
N LEU A 142 -24.99 26.61 17.69
CA LEU A 142 -25.68 27.53 16.78
C LEU A 142 -26.30 28.71 17.54
N ASP A 143 -26.99 28.43 18.65
CA ASP A 143 -27.71 29.44 19.43
C ASP A 143 -26.75 30.46 20.06
N GLU A 144 -25.62 29.99 20.58
CA GLU A 144 -24.55 30.85 21.11
C GLU A 144 -23.98 31.75 20.00
N ARG A 145 -23.72 31.18 18.82
CA ARG A 145 -23.22 31.93 17.67
C ARG A 145 -24.26 32.93 17.12
N ILE A 146 -25.55 32.65 17.22
CA ILE A 146 -26.64 33.60 16.87
C ILE A 146 -26.66 34.77 17.86
N ARG A 147 -26.58 34.49 19.17
CA ARG A 147 -26.55 35.52 20.23
C ARG A 147 -25.34 36.45 20.08
N GLN A 148 -24.15 35.89 19.88
CA GLN A 148 -22.93 36.65 19.61
C GLN A 148 -23.04 37.49 18.34
N GLY A 149 -23.60 36.93 17.27
CA GLY A 149 -23.84 37.65 16.02
C GLY A 149 -24.82 38.82 16.15
N ALA A 150 -25.86 38.67 16.97
CA ALA A 150 -26.82 39.73 17.27
C ALA A 150 -26.19 40.88 18.07
N LEU A 151 -25.38 40.57 19.09
CA LEU A 151 -24.63 41.57 19.86
C LEU A 151 -23.66 42.35 18.98
N LEU A 152 -22.90 41.68 18.10
CA LEU A 152 -21.99 42.34 17.17
C LEU A 152 -22.72 43.25 16.17
N ARG A 153 -23.92 42.85 15.69
CA ARG A 153 -24.75 43.72 14.85
C ARG A 153 -25.28 44.93 15.61
N ALA A 154 -25.65 44.77 16.88
CA ALA A 154 -26.07 45.89 17.74
C ALA A 154 -24.95 46.91 17.95
N LEU A 155 -23.68 46.46 17.95
CA LEU A 155 -22.48 47.30 17.99
C LEU A 155 -22.05 47.85 16.62
N GLY A 156 -22.85 47.64 15.56
CA GLY A 156 -22.61 48.22 14.23
C GLY A 156 -21.88 47.32 13.22
N ALA A 157 -21.65 46.03 13.52
CA ALA A 157 -20.99 45.14 12.58
C ALA A 157 -21.88 44.80 11.38
N GLU A 158 -21.37 45.04 10.16
CA GLU A 158 -22.08 44.70 8.93
C GLU A 158 -22.18 43.18 8.72
N ARG A 159 -23.31 42.72 8.14
CA ARG A 159 -23.54 41.31 7.77
C ARG A 159 -22.42 40.73 6.90
N LYS A 160 -21.80 41.54 6.04
CA LYS A 160 -20.68 41.13 5.17
C LYS A 160 -19.44 40.73 5.97
N LEU A 161 -19.15 41.45 7.06
CA LEU A 161 -18.00 41.17 7.93
C LEU A 161 -18.18 39.83 8.65
N LEU A 162 -19.37 39.58 9.20
CA LEU A 162 -19.73 38.32 9.88
C LEU A 162 -19.61 37.11 8.94
N VAL A 163 -20.09 37.23 7.69
CA VAL A 163 -19.97 36.15 6.69
C VAL A 163 -18.51 35.92 6.27
N LYS A 164 -17.72 36.98 6.12
CA LYS A 164 -16.29 36.88 5.76
C LYS A 164 -15.48 36.22 6.88
N ALA A 165 -15.69 36.62 8.12
CA ALA A 165 -15.03 36.01 9.28
C ALA A 165 -15.33 34.50 9.37
N ARG A 166 -16.61 34.11 9.21
CA ARG A 166 -17.02 32.71 9.19
C ARG A 166 -16.36 31.91 8.07
N ARG A 167 -16.28 32.46 6.86
CA ARG A 167 -15.59 31.81 5.73
C ARG A 167 -14.12 31.54 6.02
N ILE A 168 -13.44 32.51 6.65
CA ILE A 168 -12.03 32.39 7.01
C ILE A 168 -11.84 31.35 8.13
N GLU A 169 -12.70 31.33 9.16
CA GLU A 169 -12.65 30.33 10.24
C GLU A 169 -12.75 28.90 9.70
N PHE A 170 -13.79 28.59 8.93
CA PHE A 170 -13.97 27.24 8.37
C PHE A 170 -12.96 26.91 7.28
N GLY A 171 -12.53 27.90 6.49
CA GLY A 171 -11.47 27.72 5.50
C GLY A 171 -10.13 27.38 6.14
N LEU A 172 -9.75 28.07 7.23
CA LEU A 172 -8.53 27.77 8.00
C LEU A 172 -8.61 26.41 8.67
N LEU A 173 -9.74 26.07 9.30
CA LEU A 173 -9.94 24.74 9.87
C LEU A 173 -9.77 23.66 8.80
N GLY A 174 -10.35 23.85 7.61
CA GLY A 174 -10.19 22.94 6.50
C GLY A 174 -8.77 22.82 5.98
N ALA A 175 -8.05 23.95 5.87
CA ALA A 175 -6.65 23.96 5.46
C ALA A 175 -5.76 23.21 6.46
N VAL A 176 -5.95 23.43 7.76
CA VAL A 176 -5.20 22.76 8.83
C VAL A 176 -5.51 21.26 8.83
N SER A 177 -6.78 20.87 8.72
CA SER A 177 -7.15 19.45 8.61
C SER A 177 -6.54 18.77 7.39
N GLY A 178 -6.56 19.44 6.22
CA GLY A 178 -5.94 18.90 5.01
C GLY A 178 -4.41 18.81 5.10
N LEU A 179 -3.76 19.75 5.79
CA LEU A 179 -2.32 19.71 6.07
C LEU A 179 -1.97 18.56 7.01
N LEU A 180 -2.73 18.37 8.09
CA LEU A 180 -2.55 17.23 9.00
C LEU A 180 -2.76 15.90 8.28
N SER A 181 -3.75 15.83 7.38
CA SER A 181 -3.96 14.64 6.55
C SER A 181 -2.76 14.38 5.63
N ALA A 182 -2.23 15.39 4.95
CA ALA A 182 -1.06 15.25 4.08
C ALA A 182 0.17 14.75 4.85
N LEU A 183 0.45 15.36 6.01
CA LEU A 183 1.56 14.94 6.88
C LEU A 183 1.36 13.53 7.43
N GLY A 184 0.14 13.19 7.84
CA GLY A 184 -0.20 11.84 8.32
C GLY A 184 -0.02 10.78 7.23
N THR A 185 -0.50 11.05 6.01
CA THR A 185 -0.32 10.14 4.86
C THR A 185 1.16 9.97 4.51
N GLU A 186 1.92 11.05 4.50
CA GLU A 186 3.36 10.99 4.18
C GLU A 186 4.13 10.20 5.24
N LEU A 187 3.81 10.41 6.53
CA LEU A 187 4.39 9.66 7.63
C LEU A 187 4.08 8.16 7.55
N VAL A 188 2.82 7.80 7.31
CA VAL A 188 2.42 6.39 7.17
C VAL A 188 3.11 5.75 5.97
N THR A 189 3.17 6.46 4.85
CA THR A 189 3.85 5.98 3.63
C THR A 189 5.34 5.79 3.87
N PHE A 190 5.99 6.74 4.55
CA PHE A 190 7.39 6.63 4.95
C PHE A 190 7.65 5.38 5.81
N VAL A 191 6.81 5.14 6.82
CA VAL A 191 6.94 3.96 7.69
C VAL A 191 6.74 2.66 6.90
N LEU A 192 5.72 2.59 6.05
CA LEU A 192 5.45 1.39 5.25
C LEU A 192 6.59 1.09 4.26
N TYR A 193 7.09 2.10 3.54
CA TYR A 193 8.17 1.90 2.58
C TYR A 193 9.46 1.46 3.28
N ARG A 194 9.79 2.07 4.42
CA ARG A 194 11.03 1.79 5.14
C ARG A 194 11.03 0.46 5.89
N TYR A 195 9.91 0.10 6.52
CA TYR A 195 9.86 -1.03 7.46
C TYR A 195 9.05 -2.22 6.98
N ALA A 196 8.04 -2.02 6.12
CA ALA A 196 7.21 -3.12 5.63
C ALA A 196 7.68 -3.64 4.26
N PHE A 197 8.12 -2.74 3.36
CA PHE A 197 8.39 -3.09 1.97
C PHE A 197 9.87 -3.02 1.56
N ASP A 198 10.75 -2.44 2.38
CA ASP A 198 12.18 -2.23 2.08
C ASP A 198 12.42 -1.55 0.72
N LEU A 199 11.53 -0.61 0.37
CA LEU A 199 11.56 0.14 -0.89
C LEU A 199 12.11 1.56 -0.69
N ALA A 200 12.72 2.11 -1.73
CA ALA A 200 13.13 3.52 -1.75
C ALA A 200 11.90 4.42 -1.63
N TRP A 201 11.84 5.21 -0.56
CA TRP A 201 10.75 6.15 -0.34
C TRP A 201 10.87 7.35 -1.29
N HIS A 202 9.76 7.69 -1.93
CA HIS A 202 9.64 8.91 -2.73
C HIS A 202 8.54 9.80 -2.12
N PRO A 203 8.83 11.10 -1.91
CA PRO A 203 7.81 12.02 -1.44
C PRO A 203 6.70 12.16 -2.47
N HIS A 204 5.49 12.47 -2.01
CA HIS A 204 4.31 12.66 -2.85
C HIS A 204 3.87 14.14 -2.89
N PRO A 205 4.44 14.99 -3.77
CA PRO A 205 4.17 16.44 -3.79
C PRO A 205 2.69 16.79 -4.01
N TRP A 206 1.94 15.90 -4.67
CA TRP A 206 0.52 16.09 -4.93
C TRP A 206 -0.32 16.13 -3.64
N LEU A 207 0.17 15.58 -2.52
CA LEU A 207 -0.49 15.66 -1.21
C LEU A 207 -0.61 17.10 -0.70
N LEU A 208 0.20 18.04 -1.19
CA LEU A 208 0.08 19.47 -0.86
C LEU A 208 -1.22 20.10 -1.39
N LEU A 209 -1.97 19.41 -2.25
CA LEU A 209 -3.31 19.81 -2.66
C LEU A 209 -4.37 19.53 -1.59
N LEU A 210 -4.12 18.60 -0.66
CA LEU A 210 -5.07 18.24 0.41
C LEU A 210 -5.46 19.41 1.33
N PRO A 211 -4.54 20.30 1.79
CA PRO A 211 -4.90 21.54 2.48
C PRO A 211 -5.91 22.38 1.71
N VAL A 212 -5.70 22.55 0.40
CA VAL A 212 -6.57 23.38 -0.45
C VAL A 212 -7.95 22.72 -0.61
N ILE A 213 -7.97 21.42 -0.87
CA ILE A 213 -9.21 20.63 -0.98
C ILE A 213 -9.97 20.65 0.35
N GLY A 214 -9.28 20.46 1.46
CA GLY A 214 -9.86 20.53 2.81
C GLY A 214 -10.46 21.91 3.11
N ALA A 215 -9.75 22.99 2.76
CA ALA A 215 -10.23 24.36 2.90
C ALA A 215 -11.51 24.61 2.09
N VAL A 216 -11.58 24.10 0.86
CA VAL A 216 -12.76 24.23 -0.02
C VAL A 216 -13.93 23.40 0.50
N LEU A 217 -13.71 22.14 0.87
CA LEU A 217 -14.76 21.23 1.34
C LEU A 217 -15.33 21.69 2.69
N ILE A 218 -14.49 21.90 3.69
CA ILE A 218 -14.91 22.29 5.04
C ILE A 218 -15.38 23.75 5.04
N GLY A 219 -14.70 24.64 4.30
CA GLY A 219 -15.15 26.01 4.10
C GLY A 219 -16.54 26.08 3.44
N GLY A 220 -16.76 25.29 2.39
CA GLY A 220 -18.05 25.18 1.70
C GLY A 220 -19.15 24.62 2.59
N ALA A 221 -18.89 23.49 3.25
CA ALA A 221 -19.83 22.84 4.17
C ALA A 221 -20.19 23.73 5.37
N GLY A 222 -19.19 24.40 5.97
CA GLY A 222 -19.38 25.33 7.08
C GLY A 222 -20.21 26.56 6.70
N VAL A 223 -19.99 27.13 5.51
CA VAL A 223 -20.81 28.24 5.01
C VAL A 223 -22.23 27.78 4.71
N PHE A 224 -22.42 26.59 4.12
CA PHE A 224 -23.76 26.07 3.84
C PHE A 224 -24.54 25.75 5.12
N GLY A 225 -23.92 25.09 6.10
CA GLY A 225 -24.55 24.76 7.38
C GLY A 225 -24.93 25.99 8.23
N THR A 226 -24.19 27.10 8.07
CA THR A 226 -24.40 28.33 8.87
C THR A 226 -25.26 29.38 8.18
N ARG A 227 -25.64 29.16 6.90
CA ARG A 227 -26.61 30.02 6.18
C ARG A 227 -27.94 30.12 6.91
N ARG A 228 -28.41 29.04 7.55
CA ARG A 228 -29.64 29.04 8.36
C ARG A 228 -29.54 29.97 9.58
N ALA A 229 -28.43 29.93 10.31
CA ALA A 229 -28.18 30.81 11.45
C ALA A 229 -28.06 32.30 11.07
N LEU A 230 -27.46 32.58 9.91
CA LEU A 230 -27.28 33.95 9.42
C LEU A 230 -28.56 34.61 8.88
N ASN A 231 -29.55 33.79 8.52
CA ASN A 231 -30.85 34.23 8.01
C ASN A 231 -31.93 34.30 9.11
N ALA A 232 -31.64 33.87 10.33
CA ALA A 232 -32.53 34.08 11.46
C ALA A 232 -32.65 35.59 11.76
N SER A 233 -33.89 36.07 11.81
CA SER A 233 -34.21 37.49 12.06
C SER A 233 -33.82 37.88 13.49
N PRO A 234 -33.02 38.94 13.70
CA PRO A 234 -32.63 39.43 15.02
C PRO A 234 -33.83 39.82 15.91
N LEU A 235 -34.96 40.18 15.30
CA LEU A 235 -36.17 40.63 16.00
C LEU A 235 -36.94 39.50 16.68
N THR A 236 -36.77 38.25 16.24
CA THR A 236 -37.43 37.10 16.88
C THR A 236 -36.67 36.63 18.11
N VAL A 237 -35.34 36.69 18.07
CA VAL A 237 -34.45 36.26 19.17
C VAL A 237 -34.49 37.24 20.36
N LEU A 238 -34.75 38.53 20.10
CA LEU A 238 -34.90 39.56 21.14
C LEU A 238 -36.32 39.66 21.74
N ARG A 239 -37.31 38.93 21.21
CA ARG A 239 -38.68 38.88 21.74
C ARG A 239 -38.97 37.65 22.61
N GLU A 240 -38.09 36.66 22.60
CA GLU A 240 -38.21 35.41 23.39
C GLU A 240 -37.24 35.34 24.58
N GLY A 241 -36.45 36.39 24.84
CA GLY A 241 -35.69 36.58 26.09
C GLY A 241 -36.29 37.70 26.92
#